data_AF-A0A537H8S4-F1
#
_entry.id   AF-A0A537H8S4-F1
#
_cell.length_a   1.000
_cell.length_b   1.000
_cell.length_c   1.000
_cell.angle_alpha   90.00
_cell.angle_beta   90.00
_cell.angle_gamma   90.00
#
_symmetry.space_group_name_H-M   'P 1'
#
loop_
_entity.id
_entity.type
_entity.pdbx_description
1 polymer ?
#
loop_
_entity_poly.entity_id
_entity_poly.type
_entity_poly.pdbx_seq_one_letter_code
_entity_poly.pdbx_strand_id
1 'polypeptide(L)' 'MLAVLANSHILFEDYPGLAKTLMARSFAMSMGCEFSRIQFTPDLLPA' A
#
# COMPACT_ATOMS: atom_id res chain seq x y z
N MET A 1 1.35 2.54 13.70
CA MET A 1 0.12 3.13 14.30
C MET A 1 0.02 4.62 14.02
N LEU A 2 1.05 5.43 14.32
CA LEU A 2 1.00 6.90 14.21
C LEU A 2 0.47 7.40 12.85
N ALA A 3 1.02 6.87 11.76
CA ALA A 3 0.60 7.23 10.40
C ALA A 3 -0.88 6.94 10.12
N VAL A 4 -1.38 5.78 10.57
CA VAL A 4 -2.79 5.38 10.38
C VAL A 4 -3.72 6.29 11.19
N LEU A 5 -3.39 6.55 12.45
CA LEU A 5 -4.19 7.40 13.33
C LEU A 5 -4.15 8.88 12.92
N ALA A 6 -3.08 9.32 12.28
CA ALA A 6 -2.91 10.67 11.75
C ALA A 6 -3.45 10.85 10.32
N ASN A 7 -4.08 9.82 9.73
CA ASN A 7 -4.50 9.80 8.32
C ASN A 7 -3.37 10.18 7.34
N SER A 8 -2.14 9.74 7.62
CA SER A 8 -0.98 10.00 6.77
C SER A 8 -0.72 8.84 5.80
N HIS A 9 0.13 9.08 4.80
CA HIS A 9 0.55 8.07 3.83
C HIS A 9 1.87 7.40 4.24
N ILE A 10 2.05 6.15 3.84
CA ILE A 10 3.27 5.36 4.05
C ILE A 10 3.79 4.92 2.68
N LEU A 11 5.07 5.19 2.41
CA LEU A 11 5.77 4.69 1.24
C LEU A 11 6.60 3.46 1.61
N PHE A 12 6.45 2.37 0.85
CA PHE A 12 7.25 1.16 1.02
C PHE A 12 8.34 1.07 -0.06
N GLU A 13 9.55 1.55 0.26
CA GLU A 13 10.74 1.39 -0.57
C GLU A 13 11.39 0.03 -0.30
N ASP A 14 11.49 -0.81 -1.33
CA ASP A 14 12.10 -2.14 -1.24
C ASP A 14 12.14 -2.79 -2.62
N TYR A 15 12.88 -3.89 -2.77
CA TYR A 15 12.95 -4.66 -4.01
C TYR A 15 11.63 -5.40 -4.34
N PRO A 16 11.33 -5.65 -5.63
CA PRO A 16 10.14 -6.41 -6.03
C PRO A 16 10.18 -7.84 -5.48
N GLY A 17 9.01 -8.39 -5.11
CA GLY A 17 8.88 -9.76 -4.60
C GLY A 17 9.01 -9.91 -3.08
N LEU A 18 9.31 -8.84 -2.35
CA LEU A 18 9.48 -8.87 -0.88
C LEU A 18 8.16 -8.75 -0.09
N ALA A 19 7.10 -9.41 -0.57
CA ALA A 19 5.83 -9.55 0.15
C ALA A 19 5.13 -8.24 0.61
N LYS A 20 5.45 -7.06 0.05
CA LYS A 20 4.82 -5.76 0.40
C LYS A 20 3.29 -5.81 0.36
N THR A 21 2.72 -6.45 -0.66
CA THR A 21 1.27 -6.62 -0.79
C THR A 21 0.69 -7.44 0.36
N LEU A 22 1.38 -8.51 0.77
CA LEU A 22 0.95 -9.36 1.87
C LEU A 22 1.01 -8.60 3.19
N MET A 23 2.10 -7.87 3.44
CA MET A 23 2.23 -7.04 4.65
C MET A 23 1.11 -6.01 4.76
N ALA A 24 0.86 -5.24 3.70
CA ALA A 24 -0.18 -4.21 3.70
C ALA A 24 -1.58 -4.82 3.88
N ARG A 25 -1.88 -5.96 3.23
CA ARG A 25 -3.16 -6.66 3.38
C ARG A 25 -3.35 -7.23 4.79
N SER A 26 -2.33 -7.91 5.33
CA SER A 26 -2.40 -8.50 6.67
C SER A 26 -2.54 -7.44 7.75
N PHE A 27 -1.88 -6.29 7.59
CA PHE A 27 -2.00 -5.16 8.48
C PHE A 27 -3.40 -4.52 8.45
N ALA A 28 -4.00 -4.36 7.27
CA ALA A 28 -5.38 -3.90 7.16
C ALA A 28 -6.37 -4.88 7.81
N MET A 29 -6.23 -6.19 7.56
CA MET A 29 -7.06 -7.22 8.18
C MET A 29 -6.96 -7.23 9.71
N SER A 30 -5.75 -7.10 10.27
CA SER A 30 -5.57 -7.10 11.73
C SER A 30 -6.15 -5.87 12.42
N MET A 31 -6.33 -4.77 11.70
CA MET A 31 -6.96 -3.53 12.19
C MET A 31 -8.45 -3.42 11.84
N GLY A 32 -9.02 -4.38 11.09
CA GLY A 32 -10.40 -4.29 10.61
C GLY A 32 -10.62 -3.21 9.54
N CYS A 33 -9.57 -2.80 8.83
CA CYS A 33 -9.64 -1.81 7.76
C CYS A 33 -9.90 -2.48 6.40
N GLU A 34 -10.50 -1.71 5.49
CA GLU A 34 -10.59 -2.11 4.09
C GLU A 34 -9.22 -2.02 3.40
N PHE A 35 -8.93 -2.97 2.52
CA PHE A 35 -7.70 -2.99 1.72
C PHE A 35 -8.03 -2.92 0.23
N SER A 36 -7.49 -1.90 -0.43
CA SER A 36 -7.55 -1.76 -1.89
C SER A 36 -6.14 -1.68 -2.46
N ARG A 37 -5.92 -2.37 -3.59
CA ARG A 37 -4.64 -2.37 -4.31
C ARG A 37 -4.85 -1.76 -5.69
N ILE A 38 -4.11 -0.68 -5.95
CA ILE A 38 -4.05 -0.04 -7.26
C ILE A 38 -2.67 -0.35 -7.85
N GLN A 39 -2.65 -0.99 -9.02
CA GLN A 39 -1.41 -1.21 -9.76
C GLN A 39 -1.17 0.00 -10.66
N PHE A 40 -0.07 0.70 -10.43
CA PHE A 40 0.40 1.70 -11.37
C PHE A 40 0.79 0.99 -12.67
N THR A 41 0.14 1.36 -13.77
CA THR A 41 0.59 1.01 -15.12
C THR A 41 1.36 2.19 -15.71
N PRO A 42 2.33 1.95 -16.60
CA PRO A 42 3.12 3.01 -17.20
C PRO A 42 2.36 3.84 -18.26
N ASP A 43 1.04 3.68 -18.41
CA ASP A 43 0.19 4.34 -19.41
C ASP A 43 -0.01 5.86 -19.16
N LEU A 44 0.95 6.51 -18.51
CA LEU A 44 1.11 7.95 -18.36
C LEU A 44 1.76 8.57 -19.61
N LEU A 45 1.45 8.06 -20.80
CA LEU A 45 1.78 8.76 -22.04
C LEU A 45 0.96 10.05 -22.09
N PRO A 46 1.59 11.23 -22.18
CA PRO A 46 0.84 12.45 -22.43
C PRO A 46 0.16 12.30 -23.79
N ALA A 47 -1.16 12.34 -23.82
CA ALA A 47 -1.90 12.63 -25.05
C ALA A 47 -1.77 14.11 -25.40
#